data_AF-A0A265E8L0-F1
#
_entry.id   AF-A0A265E8L0-F1
#
_cell.length_a   1.000
_cell.length_b   1.000
_cell.length_c   1.000
_cell.angle_alpha   90.00
_cell.angle_beta   90.00
_cell.angle_gamma   90.00
#
_symmetry.space_group_name_H-M   'P 1'
#
loop_
_entity.id
_entity.type
_entity.pdbx_description
1 polymer ?
#
loop_
_entity_poly.entity_id
_entity_poly.type
_entity_poly.pdbx_seq_one_letter_code
_entity_poly.pdbx_strand_id
1 'polypeptide(L)' 'MKNPGRIFLATFFTALSILYLTGRYTTFEMHPPIFILLSIVLLVFLGSAMRESQGRGTVEWAMLMLTVLMLMTALMA' A
#
# COMPACT_ATOMS: atom_id res chain seq x y z
N MET A 1 -10.88 10.18 19.41
CA MET A 1 -10.21 11.08 18.43
C MET A 1 -9.81 10.26 17.21
N LYS A 2 -9.96 10.75 15.97
CA LYS A 2 -9.51 10.02 14.78
C LYS A 2 -7.98 9.90 14.83
N ASN A 3 -7.43 8.68 14.69
CA ASN A 3 -5.99 8.46 14.75
C ASN A 3 -5.34 8.99 13.45
N PRO A 4 -4.51 10.05 13.51
CA PRO A 4 -3.91 10.67 12.32
C PRO A 4 -3.02 9.69 11.55
N GLY A 5 -2.35 8.75 12.22
CA GLY A 5 -1.54 7.71 11.57
C GLY A 5 -2.36 6.77 10.70
N ARG A 6 -3.58 6.40 11.13
CA ARG A 6 -4.49 5.57 10.34
C ARG A 6 -5.00 6.31 9.10
N ILE A 7 -5.23 7.61 9.20
CA ILE A 7 -5.62 8.45 8.06
C ILE A 7 -4.48 8.53 7.05
N PHE A 8 -3.24 8.71 7.52
CA PHE A 8 -2.06 8.71 6.66
C PHE A 8 -1.90 7.39 5.90
N LEU A 9 -1.97 6.25 6.61
CA LEU A 9 -1.86 4.92 6.01
C LEU A 9 -2.95 4.67 4.95
N ALA A 10 -4.21 5.00 5.27
CA ALA A 10 -5.32 4.82 4.35
C ALA A 10 -5.18 5.70 3.10
N THR A 11 -4.76 6.96 3.28
CA THR A 11 -4.52 7.89 2.16
C THR A 11 -3.39 7.38 1.27
N PHE A 12 -2.28 6.93 1.87
CA PHE A 12 -1.14 6.42 1.12
C PHE A 12 -1.51 5.13 0.35
N PHE A 13 -2.19 4.18 1.00
CA PHE A 13 -2.69 2.98 0.34
C PHE A 13 -3.62 3.30 -0.84
N THR A 14 -4.50 4.29 -0.67
CA THR A 14 -5.43 4.71 -1.74
C THR A 14 -4.69 5.29 -2.93
N ALA A 15 -3.72 6.19 -2.69
CA ALA A 15 -2.90 6.78 -3.75
C ALA A 15 -2.11 5.70 -4.50
N LEU A 16 -1.52 4.74 -3.77
CA LEU A 16 -0.77 3.63 -4.34
C LEU A 16 -1.66 2.69 -5.18
N SER A 17 -2.88 2.44 -4.73
CA SER A 17 -3.87 1.62 -5.45
C SER A 17 -4.31 2.27 -6.76
N ILE A 18 -4.59 3.58 -6.73
CA ILE A 18 -4.90 4.36 -7.95
C ILE A 18 -3.73 4.30 -8.91
N LEU A 19 -2.51 4.49 -8.41
CA LEU A 19 -1.30 4.47 -9.20
C LEU A 19 -1.06 3.10 -9.86
N TYR A 20 -1.25 2.01 -9.12
CA TYR A 20 -1.20 0.63 -9.64
C TYR A 20 -2.21 0.40 -10.77
N LEU A 21 -3.49 0.74 -10.54
CA LEU A 21 -4.56 0.56 -11.52
C LEU A 21 -4.33 1.42 -12.77
N THR A 22 -3.86 2.64 -12.58
CA THR A 22 -3.56 3.56 -13.68
C THR A 22 -2.41 3.01 -14.53
N GLY A 23 -1.31 2.57 -13.91
CA GLY A 23 -0.21 1.96 -14.64
C GLY A 23 -0.58 0.67 -15.38
N ARG A 24 -1.56 -0.10 -14.87
CA ARG A 24 -1.97 -1.38 -15.47
C ARG A 24 -3.03 -1.26 -16.56
N TYR A 25 -3.94 -0.30 -16.45
CA TYR A 25 -5.12 -0.22 -17.32
C TYR A 25 -5.16 1.04 -18.19
N THR A 26 -4.14 1.88 -18.15
CA THR A 26 -4.04 3.08 -18.99
C THR A 26 -2.69 3.15 -19.70
N THR A 27 -2.52 4.10 -20.62
CA THR A 27 -1.25 4.36 -21.33
C THR A 27 -0.21 5.09 -20.46
N PHE A 28 -0.45 5.24 -19.15
CA PHE A 28 0.48 5.89 -18.25
C PHE A 28 1.68 4.98 -17.98
N GLU A 29 2.81 5.27 -18.62
CA GLU A 29 4.08 4.60 -18.36
C GLU A 29 4.63 5.02 -17.00
N MET A 30 4.20 4.33 -15.96
CA MET A 30 4.81 4.47 -14.65
C MET A 30 6.15 3.75 -14.63
N HIS A 31 7.21 4.43 -14.18
CA HIS A 31 8.50 3.78 -13.91
C HIS A 31 8.33 2.65 -12.87
N PRO A 32 8.51 1.37 -13.25
CA PRO A 32 8.28 0.23 -12.36
C PRO A 32 9.03 0.31 -11.01
N PRO A 33 10.29 0.82 -10.95
CA PRO A 33 11.01 0.96 -9.69
C PRO A 33 10.33 1.87 -8.66
N ILE A 34 9.64 2.93 -9.11
CA ILE A 34 8.97 3.87 -8.21
C ILE A 34 7.80 3.18 -7.50
N PHE A 35 7.03 2.37 -8.22
CA PHE A 35 5.91 1.62 -7.66
C PHE A 35 6.36 0.65 -6.58
N ILE A 36 7.42 -0.11 -6.89
CA ILE A 36 8.03 -1.09 -6.00
C ILE A 36 8.50 -0.39 -4.72
N LEU A 37 9.22 0.72 -4.85
CA LEU A 37 9.75 1.46 -3.70
C LEU A 37 8.64 2.01 -2.80
N LEU A 38 7.61 2.63 -3.38
CA LEU A 38 6.46 3.14 -2.61
C LEU A 38 5.71 2.01 -1.90
N SER A 39 5.58 0.85 -2.53
CA SER A 39 4.92 -0.33 -1.94
C SER A 39 5.70 -0.86 -0.74
N ILE A 40 7.04 -0.94 -0.85
CA ILE A 40 7.92 -1.33 0.26
C ILE A 40 7.79 -0.36 1.43
N VAL A 41 7.79 0.96 1.14
CA VAL A 41 7.63 1.98 2.17
C VAL A 41 6.30 1.80 2.91
N LEU A 42 5.19 1.60 2.18
CA LEU A 42 3.88 1.35 2.78
C LEU A 42 3.86 0.08 3.65
N LEU A 43 4.52 -0.99 3.22
CA LEU A 43 4.63 -2.23 4.00
C LEU A 43 5.41 -2.04 5.31
N VAL A 44 6.49 -1.26 5.31
CA VAL A 44 7.24 -0.93 6.53
C VAL A 44 6.36 -0.16 7.52
N PHE A 45 5.63 0.84 7.03
CA PHE A 45 4.72 1.62 7.88
C PHE A 45 3.56 0.79 8.42
N LEU A 46 2.94 -0.07 7.60
CA LEU A 46 1.92 -1.02 8.05
C LEU A 46 2.47 -1.99 9.10
N GLY A 47 3.66 -2.56 8.87
CA GLY A 47 4.32 -3.46 9.81
C GLY A 47 4.60 -2.80 11.16
N SER A 48 5.08 -1.56 11.15
CA SER A 48 5.30 -0.78 12.38
C SER A 48 3.97 -0.49 13.10
N ALA A 49 2.96 -0.03 12.38
CA ALA A 49 1.66 0.30 12.95
C ALA A 49 0.94 -0.91 13.55
N MET A 50 1.08 -2.09 12.92
CA MET A 50 0.52 -3.35 13.40
C MET A 50 1.26 -3.93 14.60
N ARG A 51 2.57 -3.65 14.75
CA ARG A 51 3.37 -4.11 15.89
C ARG A 51 3.02 -3.38 17.18
N GLU A 52 2.70 -2.10 17.08
CA GLU A 52 2.42 -1.21 18.22
C GLU A 52 0.96 -1.30 18.69
N SER A 53 0.06 -1.70 17.79
CA SER A 53 -1.34 -1.95 18.11
C SER A 53 -1.55 -3.43 18.42
N GLN A 54 -1.71 -3.78 19.70
CA GLN A 54 -2.17 -5.12 20.12
C GLN A 54 -3.56 -5.40 19.54
N GLY A 55 -3.59 -5.96 18.33
CA GLY A 55 -4.74 -6.54 17.66
C GLY A 55 -5.98 -5.66 17.58
N ARG A 56 -6.11 -4.86 16.52
CA ARG A 56 -7.40 -4.70 15.81
C ARG A 56 -7.28 -3.79 14.59
N GLY A 57 -7.60 -4.39 13.45
CA GLY A 57 -7.67 -3.71 12.18
C GLY A 57 -7.85 -4.68 11.03
N THR A 58 -9.07 -5.18 10.80
CA THR A 58 -9.38 -5.94 9.57
C THR A 58 -9.01 -5.13 8.32
N VAL A 59 -9.10 -3.80 8.42
CA VAL A 59 -8.72 -2.86 7.36
C VAL A 59 -7.21 -2.83 7.16
N GLU A 60 -6.40 -2.75 8.22
CA GLU A 60 -4.94 -2.75 8.15
C GLU A 60 -4.40 -4.07 7.56
N TRP A 61 -5.00 -5.20 7.95
CA TRP A 61 -4.70 -6.50 7.36
C TRP A 61 -5.07 -6.57 5.88
N ALA A 62 -6.24 -6.03 5.50
CA ALA A 62 -6.64 -5.95 4.10
C ALA A 62 -5.69 -5.07 3.29
N MET A 63 -5.29 -3.90 3.82
CA MET A 63 -4.30 -3.02 3.20
C MET A 63 -2.96 -3.75 2.99
N LEU A 64 -2.49 -4.49 3.99
CA LEU A 64 -1.26 -5.28 3.88
C LEU A 64 -1.37 -6.34 2.78
N MET A 65 -2.41 -7.17 2.82
CA MET A 65 -2.63 -8.23 1.83
C MET A 65 -2.74 -7.69 0.40
N LEU A 66 -3.50 -6.62 0.21
CA LEU A 66 -3.65 -5.98 -1.09
C LEU A 66 -2.34 -5.34 -1.58
N THR A 67 -1.57 -4.72 -0.68
CA THR A 67 -0.25 -4.14 -1.03
C THR A 67 0.72 -5.23 -1.46
N VAL A 68 0.77 -6.36 -0.72
CA VAL A 68 1.59 -7.53 -1.10
C VAL A 68 1.17 -8.08 -2.45
N LEU A 69 -0.13 -8.24 -2.69
CA LEU A 69 -0.65 -8.75 -3.96
C LEU A 69 -0.26 -7.83 -5.12
N MET A 70 -0.46 -6.52 -4.99
CA MET A 70 -0.07 -5.55 -6.01
C MET A 70 1.44 -5.60 -6.29
N LEU A 71 2.27 -5.66 -5.24
CA LEU A 71 3.72 -5.76 -5.38
C LEU A 71 4.15 -7.05 -6.11
N MET A 72 3.59 -8.20 -5.73
CA MET A 72 3.87 -9.48 -6.40
C MET A 72 3.51 -9.43 -7.89
N THR A 73 2.33 -8.88 -8.21
CA THR A 73 1.92 -8.77 -9.62
C THR A 73 2.78 -7.79 -10.43
N ALA A 74 3.35 -6.76 -9.79
CA ALA A 74 4.26 -5.82 -10.44
C ALA A 74 5.66 -6.41 -10.65
N LEU A 75 6.10 -7.31 -9.77
CA LEU A 75 7.39 -8.01 -9.90
C LEU A 75 7.36 -9.16 -10.92
N MET A 76 6.17 -9.68 -11.23
CA MET A 76 5.97 -10.73 -12.24
C MET A 76 5.64 -10.18 -13.63
N ALA A 77 5.32 -8.88 -13.74
CA ALA A 77 5.00 -8.20 -15.00
C ALA A 77 6.28 -7.74 -15.70
#